data_AF-A0A9N9QRA8-F1
#
_entry.id   AF-A0A9N9QRA8-F1
#
_cell.length_a   1.000
_cell.length_b   1.000
_cell.length_c   1.000
_cell.angle_alpha   90.00
_cell.angle_beta   90.00
_cell.angle_gamma   90.00
#
_symmetry.space_group_name_H-M   'P 1'
#
loop_
_entity.id
_entity.type
_entity.pdbx_description
1 polymer ?
#
loop_
_entity_poly.entity_id
_entity_poly.type
_entity_poly.pdbx_seq_one_letter_code
_entity_poly.pdbx_strand_id
1 'polypeptide(L)'
;MIDDIEDYTSNLKNSDFSLPLLQNWYKHMYPVNAEKKVLVVIVPDFESFSTEVLQRFILIISLYIAKLPFVFVFGIATSINTLHTSFPYHVTSKTNIKVFKCEPSTVHLNKILEGVFFSPFCPFQLGNNVFDLFTEIFLYYDFSVQNFVQNIKYAMMEHFCYGNAMALCQVEKKDVKEVLTIFTHEDFENVRHLLSFRAFVESEPYTNRILLIIDDEYFKVRVFEKIVIIQRYIKRLHIFLKCLYTLVSDLPGAPLGKNYREIYAHAVHKPIVKSNEYAKCLQLLNFQSKDNLCAKLMSIKDIISEYINRKTKKTQLKDFFNKICGFIDLLNTLDSLSPEANEEIEKMECDNTEMDKVADRRGFKSTLFSRSQQKAEPLNKYELIREEILYYLTKHFEMFLVQPSTMPFYEIFFFDDISIKSKIIGMHRSAIHNALNDPNQYLQCNCCEISNCQIIKATMPDICIAYKLHLECGKMINLYDWLQAFLYIVDPKDSDDLDDKPSKVVDPELQARFTQAVAELEYLGFIKKSKRKADHVERLTWGG
;
A
#
# COMPACT_ATOMS: atom_id res chain seq x y z
N MET A 1 -39.61 32.61 11.62
CA MET A 1 -40.25 31.34 11.17
C MET A 1 -39.26 30.17 11.13
N ILE A 2 -38.13 30.23 11.85
CA ILE A 2 -37.28 29.06 12.15
C ILE A 2 -37.41 28.73 13.65
N ASP A 3 -37.76 29.73 14.47
CA ASP A 3 -37.87 29.61 15.93
C ASP A 3 -39.12 28.84 16.44
N ASP A 4 -40.17 28.66 15.63
CA ASP A 4 -41.41 27.97 16.06
C ASP A 4 -41.36 26.43 15.91
N ILE A 5 -40.24 25.87 15.42
CA ILE A 5 -40.10 24.42 15.18
C ILE A 5 -39.45 23.70 16.37
N GLU A 6 -38.68 24.42 17.20
CA GLU A 6 -37.98 23.83 18.36
C GLU A 6 -38.93 23.45 19.51
N ASP A 7 -40.11 24.08 19.61
CA ASP A 7 -41.04 23.83 20.72
C ASP A 7 -41.91 22.55 20.56
N TYR A 8 -42.03 21.98 19.35
CA TYR A 8 -42.84 20.76 19.12
C TYR A 8 -42.07 19.45 19.23
N THR A 9 -40.73 19.48 19.19
CA THR A 9 -39.89 18.27 19.19
C THR A 9 -39.42 17.85 20.58
N SER A 10 -39.52 18.73 21.58
CA SER A 10 -39.02 18.50 22.95
C SER A 10 -39.86 17.53 23.80
N ASN A 11 -41.07 17.16 23.35
CA ASN A 11 -42.02 16.37 24.16
C ASN A 11 -42.49 15.03 23.53
N LEU A 12 -42.00 14.64 22.36
CA LEU A 12 -42.42 13.39 21.71
C LEU A 12 -41.51 12.23 22.12
N LYS A 13 -42.10 11.17 22.69
CA LYS A 13 -41.36 9.93 23.00
C LYS A 13 -41.27 9.05 21.77
N ASN A 14 -40.25 8.19 21.71
CA ASN A 14 -40.07 7.25 20.60
C ASN A 14 -41.29 6.32 20.37
N SER A 15 -42.09 6.07 21.42
CA SER A 15 -43.34 5.31 21.37
C SER A 15 -44.45 5.96 20.55
N ASP A 16 -44.37 7.27 20.37
CA ASP A 16 -45.47 8.07 19.82
C ASP A 16 -45.31 8.29 18.31
N PHE A 17 -44.14 7.93 17.75
CA PHE A 17 -43.85 8.05 16.33
C PHE A 17 -44.59 6.98 15.52
N SER A 18 -45.61 7.44 14.80
CA SER A 18 -46.38 6.64 13.85
C SER A 18 -46.42 7.32 12.49
N LEU A 19 -46.63 6.55 11.42
CA LEU A 19 -46.77 7.11 10.06
C LEU A 19 -47.94 8.10 9.93
N PRO A 20 -49.10 7.91 10.58
CA PRO A 20 -50.15 8.93 10.62
C PRO A 20 -49.70 10.25 11.24
N LEU A 21 -48.92 10.20 12.32
CA LEU A 21 -48.34 11.41 12.94
C LEU A 21 -47.38 12.10 11.97
N LEU A 22 -46.49 11.34 11.32
CA LEU A 22 -45.59 11.86 10.30
C LEU A 22 -46.35 12.52 9.13
N GLN A 23 -47.48 11.93 8.72
CA GLN A 23 -48.34 12.48 7.69
C GLN A 23 -48.96 13.82 8.11
N ASN A 24 -49.41 13.94 9.36
CA ASN A 24 -49.97 15.18 9.87
C ASN A 24 -48.90 16.26 10.01
N TRP A 25 -47.74 15.91 10.54
CA TRP A 25 -46.57 16.79 10.61
C TRP A 25 -46.17 17.31 9.21
N TYR A 26 -46.09 16.42 8.22
CA TYR A 26 -45.71 16.80 6.86
C TYR A 26 -46.73 17.76 6.22
N LYS A 27 -48.04 17.53 6.43
CA LYS A 27 -49.10 18.43 5.95
C LYS A 27 -49.07 19.79 6.62
N HIS A 28 -48.72 19.85 7.91
CA HIS A 28 -48.59 21.11 8.64
C HIS A 28 -47.39 21.93 8.13
N MET A 29 -46.27 21.26 7.85
CA MET A 29 -45.04 21.91 7.36
C MET A 29 -45.12 22.33 5.89
N TYR A 30 -45.84 21.58 5.05
CA TYR A 30 -45.97 21.85 3.61
C TYR A 30 -47.45 21.94 3.20
N PRO A 31 -48.12 23.09 3.45
CA PRO A 31 -49.48 23.33 2.99
C PRO A 31 -49.55 23.39 1.45
N VAL A 32 -50.76 23.30 0.89
CA VAL A 32 -51.07 23.04 -0.53
C VAL A 32 -50.33 23.94 -1.55
N ASN A 33 -49.89 25.13 -1.14
CA ASN A 33 -49.20 26.11 -2.00
C ASN A 33 -47.67 26.15 -1.83
N ALA A 34 -47.08 25.31 -0.98
CA ALA A 34 -45.63 25.25 -0.77
C ALA A 34 -44.99 24.15 -1.63
N GLU A 35 -43.73 24.37 -2.04
CA GLU A 35 -42.93 23.33 -2.70
C GLU A 35 -42.77 22.12 -1.78
N LYS A 36 -43.28 20.97 -2.23
CA LYS A 36 -43.20 19.72 -1.47
C LYS A 36 -41.77 19.20 -1.47
N LYS A 37 -41.17 19.05 -0.29
CA LYS A 37 -39.85 18.41 -0.14
C LYS A 37 -39.96 16.90 0.00
N VAL A 38 -38.98 16.18 -0.53
CA VAL A 38 -38.90 14.72 -0.49
C VAL A 38 -38.33 14.26 0.85
N LEU A 39 -38.89 13.19 1.42
CA LEU A 39 -38.37 12.50 2.60
C LEU A 39 -37.36 11.44 2.13
N VAL A 40 -36.07 11.71 2.37
CA VAL A 40 -34.99 10.78 1.99
C VAL A 40 -34.62 9.90 3.18
N VAL A 41 -34.68 8.58 2.99
CA VAL A 41 -34.26 7.58 3.98
C VAL A 41 -32.99 6.92 3.46
N ILE A 42 -31.88 7.13 4.16
CA ILE A 42 -30.58 6.57 3.82
C ILE A 42 -30.37 5.31 4.67
N VAL A 43 -30.07 4.20 4.00
CA VAL A 43 -29.74 2.91 4.61
C VAL A 43 -28.30 2.59 4.19
N PRO A 44 -27.28 2.94 5.00
CA PRO A 44 -25.88 2.85 4.60
C PRO A 44 -25.41 1.42 4.34
N ASP A 45 -25.77 0.48 5.21
CA ASP A 45 -25.28 -0.89 5.16
C ASP A 45 -26.42 -1.88 4.90
N PHE A 46 -26.91 -1.93 3.67
CA PHE A 46 -28.07 -2.75 3.28
C PHE A 46 -27.96 -4.22 3.72
N GLU A 47 -26.75 -4.80 3.65
CA GLU A 47 -26.47 -6.20 3.97
C GLU A 47 -26.57 -6.52 5.47
N SER A 48 -26.44 -5.51 6.34
CA SER A 48 -26.57 -5.68 7.79
C SER A 48 -28.03 -5.71 8.25
N PHE A 49 -28.96 -5.24 7.41
CA PHE A 49 -30.38 -5.16 7.78
C PHE A 49 -31.09 -6.51 7.64
N SER A 50 -31.99 -6.78 8.58
CA SER A 50 -32.95 -7.87 8.43
C SER A 50 -33.82 -7.62 7.20
N THR A 51 -33.80 -8.57 6.28
CA THR A 51 -34.55 -8.52 5.02
C THR A 51 -36.06 -8.40 5.27
N GLU A 52 -36.60 -9.12 6.24
CA GLU A 52 -38.03 -9.10 6.58
C GLU A 52 -38.51 -7.72 7.05
N VAL A 53 -37.71 -7.06 7.89
CA VAL A 53 -38.04 -5.72 8.42
C VAL A 53 -38.07 -4.71 7.29
N LEU A 54 -37.06 -4.75 6.41
CA LEU A 54 -36.95 -3.81 5.30
C LEU A 54 -38.06 -4.03 4.26
N GLN A 55 -38.38 -5.27 3.93
CA GLN A 55 -39.52 -5.61 3.05
C GLN A 55 -40.83 -5.07 3.60
N ARG A 56 -41.13 -5.33 4.89
CA ARG A 56 -42.36 -4.84 5.54
C ARG A 56 -42.40 -3.31 5.55
N PHE A 57 -41.28 -2.66 5.84
CA PHE A 57 -41.19 -1.21 5.87
C PHE A 57 -41.49 -0.58 4.49
N ILE A 58 -40.91 -1.14 3.42
CA ILE A 58 -41.17 -0.68 2.04
C ILE A 58 -42.64 -0.87 1.66
N LEU A 59 -43.24 -2.02 2.02
CA LEU A 59 -44.67 -2.28 1.75
C LEU A 59 -45.58 -1.29 2.48
N ILE A 60 -45.28 -0.99 3.75
CA ILE A 60 -46.03 0.01 4.52
C ILE A 60 -45.89 1.39 3.85
N ILE A 61 -44.68 1.81 3.48
CA ILE A 61 -44.46 3.13 2.84
C ILE A 61 -45.12 3.22 1.47
N SER A 62 -45.19 2.12 0.72
CA SER A 62 -45.90 2.06 -0.56
C SER A 62 -47.36 2.49 -0.44
N LEU A 63 -48.02 2.22 0.70
CA LEU A 63 -49.38 2.67 0.97
C LEU A 63 -49.50 4.19 1.21
N TYR A 64 -48.42 4.82 1.69
CA TYR A 64 -48.38 6.24 2.02
C TYR A 64 -47.78 7.13 0.91
N ILE A 65 -47.31 6.55 -0.20
CA ILE A 65 -46.56 7.27 -1.24
C ILE A 65 -47.34 8.42 -1.90
N ALA A 66 -48.67 8.32 -1.96
CA ALA A 66 -49.54 9.38 -2.49
C ALA A 66 -49.60 10.61 -1.58
N LYS A 67 -49.31 10.43 -0.28
CA LYS A 67 -49.40 11.48 0.75
C LYS A 67 -48.02 11.97 1.20
N LEU A 68 -47.04 11.07 1.23
CA LEU A 68 -45.68 11.31 1.69
C LEU A 68 -44.68 10.92 0.58
N PRO A 69 -43.93 11.86 0.00
CA PRO A 69 -42.96 11.56 -1.04
C PRO A 69 -41.67 10.98 -0.43
N PHE A 70 -41.55 9.65 -0.39
CA PHE A 70 -40.36 8.95 0.10
C PHE A 70 -39.37 8.61 -1.03
N VAL A 71 -38.08 8.74 -0.75
CA VAL A 71 -36.98 8.22 -1.57
C VAL A 71 -36.01 7.46 -0.68
N PHE A 72 -35.63 6.27 -1.12
CA PHE A 72 -34.66 5.43 -0.44
C PHE A 72 -33.30 5.49 -1.13
N VAL A 73 -32.24 5.60 -0.34
CA VAL A 73 -30.86 5.45 -0.79
C VAL A 73 -30.27 4.25 -0.06
N PHE A 74 -29.99 3.18 -0.81
CA PHE A 74 -29.37 1.97 -0.28
C PHE A 74 -27.87 1.99 -0.58
N GLY A 75 -27.04 1.90 0.47
CA GLY A 75 -25.63 1.58 0.31
C GLY A 75 -25.46 0.06 0.21
N ILE A 76 -25.03 -0.39 -0.96
CA ILE A 76 -24.82 -1.81 -1.28
C ILE A 76 -23.32 -1.98 -1.51
N ALA A 77 -22.68 -2.84 -0.70
CA ALA A 77 -21.23 -3.06 -0.79
C ALA A 77 -20.86 -4.00 -1.93
N THR A 78 -21.66 -5.03 -2.20
CA THR A 78 -21.29 -6.11 -3.13
C THR A 78 -21.77 -5.90 -4.57
N SER A 79 -23.03 -6.26 -4.86
CA SER A 79 -23.60 -6.22 -6.21
C SER A 79 -25.10 -6.05 -6.14
N ILE A 80 -25.72 -5.64 -7.24
CA ILE A 80 -27.17 -5.48 -7.29
C ILE A 80 -27.96 -6.79 -7.09
N ASN A 81 -27.29 -7.93 -7.25
CA ASN A 81 -27.90 -9.23 -7.02
C ASN A 81 -28.33 -9.43 -5.56
N THR A 82 -27.66 -8.81 -4.59
CA THR A 82 -28.08 -8.89 -3.18
C THR A 82 -29.42 -8.20 -2.95
N LEU A 83 -29.72 -7.15 -3.70
CA LEU A 83 -31.04 -6.52 -3.70
C LEU A 83 -32.09 -7.48 -4.29
N HIS A 84 -31.78 -8.13 -5.42
CA HIS A 84 -32.71 -9.08 -6.04
C HIS A 84 -32.96 -10.34 -5.21
N THR A 85 -31.98 -10.82 -4.44
CA THR A 85 -32.16 -11.96 -3.54
C THR A 85 -32.90 -11.57 -2.26
N SER A 86 -32.68 -10.36 -1.75
CA SER A 86 -33.33 -9.87 -0.53
C SER A 86 -34.74 -9.36 -0.75
N PHE A 87 -35.10 -8.87 -1.94
CA PHE A 87 -36.44 -8.38 -2.26
C PHE A 87 -37.20 -9.31 -3.20
N PRO A 88 -38.24 -10.01 -2.70
CA PRO A 88 -39.14 -10.78 -3.53
C PRO A 88 -39.89 -9.89 -4.55
N TYR A 89 -40.43 -10.52 -5.60
CA TYR A 89 -41.14 -9.83 -6.68
C TYR A 89 -42.23 -8.86 -6.20
N HIS A 90 -42.99 -9.21 -5.16
CA HIS A 90 -44.07 -8.36 -4.63
C HIS A 90 -43.55 -7.04 -4.02
N VAL A 91 -42.32 -7.01 -3.49
CA VAL A 91 -41.67 -5.78 -2.99
C VAL A 91 -41.03 -5.02 -4.14
N THR A 92 -40.30 -5.71 -5.00
CA THR A 92 -39.60 -5.11 -6.16
C THR A 92 -40.58 -4.44 -7.14
N SER A 93 -41.80 -4.97 -7.29
CA SER A 93 -42.85 -4.33 -8.10
C SER A 93 -43.30 -2.95 -7.57
N LYS A 94 -43.00 -2.63 -6.30
CA LYS A 94 -43.36 -1.36 -5.63
C LYS A 94 -42.19 -0.38 -5.57
N THR A 95 -41.00 -0.79 -6.01
CA THR A 95 -39.81 0.05 -5.99
C THR A 95 -39.39 0.41 -7.41
N ASN A 96 -39.01 1.67 -7.62
CA ASN A 96 -38.38 2.11 -8.86
C ASN A 96 -36.90 2.32 -8.57
N ILE A 97 -36.07 1.36 -8.99
CA ILE A 97 -34.65 1.31 -8.62
C ILE A 97 -33.82 2.01 -9.70
N LYS A 98 -32.97 2.94 -9.26
CA LYS A 98 -31.92 3.55 -10.09
C LYS A 98 -30.56 3.21 -9.49
N VAL A 99 -29.64 2.79 -10.34
CA VAL A 99 -28.32 2.31 -9.92
C VAL A 99 -27.32 3.43 -10.07
N PHE A 100 -26.62 3.75 -8.98
CA PHE A 100 -25.48 4.65 -8.98
C PHE A 100 -24.23 3.82 -8.65
N LYS A 101 -23.12 4.11 -9.34
CA LYS A 101 -21.83 3.45 -9.10
C LYS A 101 -20.89 4.46 -8.49
N CYS A 102 -20.28 4.11 -7.36
CA CYS A 102 -19.18 4.85 -6.77
C CYS A 102 -17.86 4.42 -7.40
N GLU A 103 -16.86 5.30 -7.38
CA GLU A 103 -15.50 4.93 -7.81
C GLU A 103 -14.90 3.89 -6.86
N PRO A 104 -14.16 2.89 -7.38
CA PRO A 104 -13.46 1.93 -6.53
C PRO A 104 -12.41 2.60 -5.63
N SER A 105 -12.21 2.04 -4.43
CA SER A 105 -11.22 2.54 -3.47
C SER A 105 -9.80 2.59 -4.05
N THR A 106 -9.44 1.68 -4.95
CA THR A 106 -8.13 1.65 -5.61
C THR A 106 -7.88 2.89 -6.47
N VAL A 107 -8.89 3.33 -7.22
CA VAL A 107 -8.83 4.55 -8.03
C VAL A 107 -8.79 5.78 -7.14
N HIS A 108 -9.59 5.79 -6.07
CA HIS A 108 -9.59 6.88 -5.10
C HIS A 108 -8.23 7.04 -4.41
N LEU A 109 -7.60 5.93 -3.99
CA LEU A 109 -6.27 5.95 -3.40
C LEU A 109 -5.21 6.49 -4.36
N ASN A 110 -5.23 6.05 -5.63
CA ASN A 110 -4.28 6.54 -6.64
C ASN A 110 -4.40 8.07 -6.80
N LYS A 111 -5.63 8.61 -6.89
CA LYS A 111 -5.86 10.06 -6.97
C LYS A 111 -5.32 10.79 -5.74
N ILE A 112 -5.49 10.24 -4.54
CA ILE A 112 -4.96 10.83 -3.30
C ILE A 112 -3.44 10.81 -3.28
N LEU A 113 -2.83 9.68 -3.64
CA LEU A 113 -1.38 9.54 -3.69
C LEU A 113 -0.76 10.53 -4.70
N GLU A 114 -1.34 10.64 -5.89
CA GLU A 114 -0.89 11.58 -6.93
C GLU A 114 -1.09 13.05 -6.55
N GLY A 115 -2.20 13.38 -5.90
CA GLY A 115 -2.51 14.75 -5.48
C GLY A 115 -1.74 15.21 -4.26
N VAL A 116 -1.43 14.31 -3.31
CA VAL A 116 -0.86 14.65 -2.00
C VAL A 116 0.61 14.23 -1.89
N PHE A 117 0.91 12.93 -1.99
CA PHE A 117 2.24 12.38 -1.69
C PHE A 117 3.25 12.59 -2.80
N PHE A 118 2.82 12.36 -4.04
CA PHE A 118 3.64 12.54 -5.24
C PHE A 118 3.67 13.98 -5.73
N SER A 119 3.21 14.90 -4.89
CA SER A 119 3.35 16.32 -5.09
C SER A 119 4.78 16.77 -4.76
N PRO A 120 5.42 17.62 -5.58
CA PRO A 120 6.76 18.15 -5.30
C PRO A 120 6.81 19.09 -4.10
N PHE A 121 5.65 19.40 -3.51
CA PHE A 121 5.50 20.22 -2.32
C PHE A 121 5.47 19.39 -1.02
N CYS A 122 5.40 18.06 -1.09
CA CYS A 122 5.48 17.20 0.08
C CYS A 122 6.97 16.86 0.36
N PRO A 123 7.57 17.35 1.46
CA PRO A 123 8.98 17.06 1.76
C PRO A 123 9.14 15.64 2.31
N PHE A 124 8.19 15.18 3.12
CA PHE A 124 8.16 13.83 3.67
C PHE A 124 7.80 12.82 2.58
N GLN A 125 8.59 11.76 2.50
CA GLN A 125 8.47 10.69 1.52
C GLN A 125 8.55 9.34 2.24
N LEU A 126 7.88 8.34 1.68
CA LEU A 126 7.92 6.99 2.22
C LEU A 126 9.06 6.22 1.54
N GLY A 127 9.84 5.50 2.35
CA GLY A 127 10.82 4.54 1.88
C GLY A 127 10.15 3.35 1.21
N ASN A 128 10.96 2.54 0.52
CA ASN A 128 10.45 1.43 -0.27
C ASN A 128 9.67 0.43 0.59
N ASN A 129 10.29 -0.02 1.69
CA ASN A 129 9.77 -1.16 2.44
C ASN A 129 8.46 -0.80 3.17
N VAL A 130 8.38 0.45 3.65
CA VAL A 130 7.17 0.98 4.29
C VAL A 130 6.06 1.21 3.27
N PHE A 131 6.39 1.74 2.10
CA PHE A 131 5.41 1.94 1.03
C PHE A 131 4.85 0.61 0.50
N ASP A 132 5.70 -0.38 0.27
CA ASP A 132 5.31 -1.73 -0.12
C ASP A 132 4.38 -2.34 0.96
N LEU A 133 4.76 -2.25 2.24
CA LEU A 133 3.91 -2.71 3.34
C LEU A 133 2.53 -2.06 3.35
N PHE A 134 2.45 -0.74 3.19
CA PHE A 134 1.15 -0.03 3.21
C PHE A 134 0.29 -0.38 2.00
N THR A 135 0.91 -0.54 0.83
CA THR A 135 0.18 -0.98 -0.37
C THR A 135 -0.27 -2.43 -0.26
N GLU A 136 0.52 -3.31 0.36
CA GLU A 136 0.12 -4.69 0.67
C GLU A 136 -1.06 -4.74 1.63
N ILE A 137 -1.02 -3.97 2.73
CA ILE A 137 -2.13 -3.87 3.69
C ILE A 137 -3.42 -3.45 2.95
N PHE A 138 -3.33 -2.41 2.14
CA PHE A 138 -4.49 -1.90 1.41
C PHE A 138 -5.05 -2.88 0.37
N LEU A 139 -4.18 -3.52 -0.44
CA LEU A 139 -4.62 -4.39 -1.53
C LEU A 139 -5.07 -5.78 -1.07
N TYR A 140 -4.44 -6.33 -0.03
CA TYR A 140 -4.67 -7.71 0.39
C TYR A 140 -5.61 -7.84 1.60
N TYR A 141 -5.84 -6.78 2.39
CA TYR A 141 -6.61 -6.89 3.63
C TYR A 141 -7.93 -6.10 3.62
N ASP A 142 -7.93 -4.77 3.40
CA ASP A 142 -9.09 -3.95 3.76
C ASP A 142 -9.62 -2.97 2.68
N PHE A 143 -8.86 -2.68 1.62
CA PHE A 143 -9.17 -1.60 0.66
C PHE A 143 -9.58 -0.27 1.31
N SER A 144 -9.11 0.00 2.53
CA SER A 144 -9.49 1.17 3.31
C SER A 144 -8.50 2.31 3.10
N VAL A 145 -8.96 3.34 2.39
CA VAL A 145 -8.17 4.57 2.19
C VAL A 145 -7.96 5.31 3.51
N GLN A 146 -8.92 5.24 4.42
CA GLN A 146 -8.78 5.83 5.75
C GLN A 146 -7.67 5.14 6.55
N ASN A 147 -7.62 3.81 6.53
CA ASN A 147 -6.55 3.07 7.21
C ASN A 147 -5.18 3.39 6.59
N PHE A 148 -5.11 3.48 5.25
CA PHE A 148 -3.90 3.90 4.56
C PHE A 148 -3.43 5.31 5.01
N VAL A 149 -4.35 6.27 5.15
CA VAL A 149 -4.02 7.62 5.67
C VAL A 149 -3.57 7.56 7.14
N GLN A 150 -4.19 6.74 7.98
CA GLN A 150 -3.75 6.55 9.38
C GLN A 150 -2.36 5.91 9.46
N ASN A 151 -2.05 4.94 8.60
CA ASN A 151 -0.73 4.32 8.53
C ASN A 151 0.35 5.35 8.18
N ILE A 152 0.05 6.25 7.24
CA ILE A 152 0.98 7.33 6.91
C ILE A 152 1.10 8.35 8.04
N LYS A 153 -0.01 8.70 8.69
CA LYS A 153 0.02 9.58 9.87
C LYS A 153 0.90 8.97 10.97
N TYR A 154 0.81 7.66 11.17
CA TYR A 154 1.65 6.94 12.13
C TYR A 154 3.12 6.93 11.69
N ALA A 155 3.41 6.68 10.41
CA ALA A 155 4.77 6.76 9.87
C ALA A 155 5.37 8.17 10.02
N MET A 156 4.58 9.22 9.77
CA MET A 156 5.02 10.60 10.01
C MET A 156 5.31 10.84 11.49
N MET A 157 4.43 10.38 12.39
CA MET A 157 4.64 10.50 13.83
C MET A 157 5.95 9.81 14.24
N GLU A 158 6.15 8.55 13.85
CA GLU A 158 7.35 7.79 14.18
C GLU A 158 8.61 8.44 13.62
N HIS A 159 8.56 8.91 12.36
CA HIS A 159 9.65 9.64 11.71
C HIS A 159 10.04 10.91 12.46
N PHE A 160 9.09 11.80 12.73
CA PHE A 160 9.37 13.08 13.38
C PHE A 160 9.70 12.94 14.87
N CYS A 161 9.26 11.86 15.52
CA CYS A 161 9.62 11.55 16.90
C CYS A 161 11.01 10.91 17.05
N TYR A 162 11.65 10.46 15.97
CA TYR A 162 12.98 9.82 16.03
C TYR A 162 14.06 10.77 16.57
N GLY A 163 13.99 12.06 16.23
CA GLY A 163 14.89 13.07 16.78
C GLY A 163 14.77 14.44 16.11
N ASN A 164 15.38 15.44 16.74
CA ASN A 164 15.34 16.84 16.29
C ASN A 164 15.96 17.05 14.90
N ALA A 165 16.85 16.14 14.46
CA ALA A 165 17.38 16.11 13.09
C ALA A 165 16.26 16.11 12.03
N MET A 166 15.13 15.47 12.30
CA MET A 166 14.01 15.36 11.37
C MET A 166 13.22 16.67 11.21
N ALA A 167 13.42 17.65 12.11
CA ALA A 167 12.85 18.99 11.96
C ALA A 167 13.36 19.71 10.69
N LEU A 168 14.48 19.26 10.14
CA LEU A 168 15.05 19.75 8.87
C LEU A 168 14.23 19.35 7.63
N CYS A 169 13.26 18.46 7.76
CA CYS A 169 12.35 18.05 6.69
C CYS A 169 11.31 19.15 6.37
N GLN A 170 11.80 20.25 5.79
CA GLN A 170 10.98 21.40 5.38
C GLN A 170 11.00 21.58 3.86
N VAL A 171 10.02 22.32 3.34
CA VAL A 171 9.90 22.62 1.89
C VAL A 171 10.70 23.86 1.50
N GLU A 172 10.68 24.88 2.35
CA GLU A 172 11.36 26.15 2.08
C GLU A 172 12.77 26.20 2.64
N LYS A 173 13.64 26.91 1.92
CA LYS A 173 15.05 27.05 2.34
C LYS A 173 15.23 28.01 3.50
N LYS A 174 14.26 28.88 3.75
CA LYS A 174 14.31 29.86 4.85
C LYS A 174 14.11 29.14 6.17
N ASP A 175 13.07 28.32 6.24
CA ASP A 175 12.73 27.50 7.39
C ASP A 175 13.88 26.57 7.79
N VAL A 176 14.55 25.93 6.82
CA VAL A 176 15.74 25.11 7.11
C VAL A 176 16.86 25.93 7.76
N LYS A 177 17.08 27.19 7.33
CA LYS A 177 18.10 28.05 7.96
C LYS A 177 17.70 28.44 9.37
N GLU A 178 16.43 28.77 9.59
CA GLU A 178 15.90 29.13 10.91
C GLU A 178 16.05 27.95 11.88
N VAL A 179 15.67 26.74 11.45
CA VAL A 179 15.87 25.51 12.22
C VAL A 179 17.34 25.28 12.55
N LEU A 180 18.25 25.41 11.56
CA LEU A 180 19.69 25.27 11.77
C LEU A 180 20.29 26.36 12.68
N THR A 181 19.64 27.51 12.86
CA THR A 181 20.08 28.52 13.83
C THR A 181 19.65 28.20 15.26
N ILE A 182 18.60 27.41 15.43
CA ILE A 182 18.06 27.02 16.74
C ILE A 182 18.80 25.77 17.28
N PHE A 183 19.36 24.95 16.40
CA PHE A 183 20.01 23.69 16.75
C PHE A 183 21.14 23.85 17.77
N THR A 184 21.12 22.96 18.76
CA THR A 184 22.16 22.78 19.77
C THR A 184 23.22 21.78 19.30
N HIS A 185 24.33 21.66 20.05
CA HIS A 185 25.37 20.68 19.76
C HIS A 185 24.84 19.23 19.72
N GLU A 186 23.93 18.87 20.65
CA GLU A 186 23.29 17.54 20.68
C GLU A 186 22.45 17.27 19.42
N ASP A 187 21.80 18.29 18.88
CA ASP A 187 21.04 18.17 17.63
C ASP A 187 21.96 17.90 16.44
N PHE A 188 23.13 18.54 16.40
CA PHE A 188 24.14 18.26 15.38
C PHE A 188 24.71 16.86 15.52
N GLU A 189 24.94 16.35 16.74
CA GLU A 189 25.32 14.96 16.96
C GLU A 189 24.25 13.97 16.47
N ASN A 190 22.97 14.25 16.71
CA ASN A 190 21.87 13.44 16.16
C ASN A 190 21.90 13.37 14.62
N VAL A 191 22.25 14.48 13.95
CA VAL A 191 22.44 14.50 12.49
C VAL A 191 23.70 13.70 12.08
N ARG A 192 24.79 13.75 12.88
CA ARG A 192 26.01 12.96 12.63
C ARG A 192 25.79 11.45 12.82
N HIS A 193 24.85 11.04 13.67
CA HIS A 193 24.53 9.63 13.87
C HIS A 193 23.82 8.96 12.69
N LEU A 194 23.33 9.74 11.71
CA LEU A 194 22.70 9.20 10.50
C LEU A 194 23.68 8.35 9.68
N LEU A 195 23.18 7.25 9.10
CA LEU A 195 24.03 6.29 8.38
C LEU A 195 24.65 6.90 7.12
N SER A 196 23.87 7.67 6.36
CA SER A 196 24.34 8.37 5.16
C SER A 196 25.42 9.42 5.44
N PHE A 197 25.51 9.94 6.67
CA PHE A 197 26.58 10.86 7.06
C PHE A 197 27.94 10.19 6.98
N ARG A 198 28.05 8.91 7.35
CA ARG A 198 29.31 8.15 7.27
C ARG A 198 29.83 8.08 5.84
N ALA A 199 28.96 7.72 4.90
CA ALA A 199 29.29 7.70 3.47
C ALA A 199 29.66 9.09 2.94
N PHE A 200 29.02 10.15 3.45
CA PHE A 200 29.37 11.52 3.10
C PHE A 200 30.79 11.89 3.58
N VAL A 201 31.12 11.62 4.84
CA VAL A 201 32.46 11.89 5.40
C VAL A 201 33.53 11.12 4.64
N GLU A 202 33.28 9.86 4.28
CA GLU A 202 34.21 9.04 3.50
C GLU A 202 34.47 9.61 2.10
N SER A 203 33.48 10.26 1.48
CA SER A 203 33.62 10.87 0.15
C SER A 203 34.48 12.16 0.13
N GLU A 204 34.65 12.82 1.28
CA GLU A 204 35.36 14.10 1.40
C GLU A 204 36.86 13.90 1.70
N PRO A 205 37.72 14.88 1.35
CA PRO A 205 39.15 14.84 1.66
C PRO A 205 39.43 14.93 3.17
N TYR A 206 40.56 14.39 3.62
CA TYR A 206 40.93 14.28 5.04
C TYR A 206 40.80 15.57 5.85
N THR A 207 41.14 16.73 5.27
CA THR A 207 41.03 18.04 5.93
C THR A 207 39.57 18.39 6.26
N ASN A 208 38.65 18.11 5.35
CA ASN A 208 37.23 18.38 5.54
C ASN A 208 36.60 17.37 6.51
N ARG A 209 37.09 16.12 6.56
CA ARG A 209 36.59 15.10 7.48
C ARG A 209 36.72 15.53 8.95
N ILE A 210 37.89 16.07 9.31
CA ILE A 210 38.16 16.54 10.67
C ILE A 210 37.24 17.71 11.02
N LEU A 211 37.06 18.65 10.10
CA LEU A 211 36.17 19.81 10.28
C LEU A 211 34.69 19.41 10.40
N LEU A 212 34.23 18.42 9.65
CA LEU A 212 32.84 17.92 9.74
C LEU A 212 32.50 17.28 11.08
N ILE A 213 33.50 16.69 11.74
CA ILE A 213 33.32 15.99 13.03
C ILE A 213 33.45 16.97 14.21
N ILE A 214 34.40 17.90 14.14
CA ILE A 214 34.76 18.74 15.30
C ILE A 214 34.05 20.10 15.29
N ASP A 215 33.84 20.71 14.13
CA ASP A 215 33.34 22.09 14.01
C ASP A 215 31.85 22.11 13.58
N ASP A 216 30.99 22.51 14.51
CA ASP A 216 29.54 22.61 14.29
C ASP A 216 29.16 23.71 13.28
N GLU A 217 29.88 24.84 13.25
CA GLU A 217 29.55 25.94 12.34
C GLU A 217 29.88 25.57 10.89
N TYR A 218 31.01 24.90 10.68
CA TYR A 218 31.35 24.33 9.38
C TYR A 218 30.34 23.25 8.97
N PHE A 219 29.97 22.36 9.89
CA PHE A 219 29.01 21.30 9.65
C PHE A 219 27.64 21.85 9.24
N LYS A 220 27.14 22.87 9.94
CA LYS A 220 25.88 23.57 9.65
C LYS A 220 25.79 24.08 8.21
N VAL A 221 26.86 24.70 7.69
CA VAL A 221 26.90 25.17 6.30
C VAL A 221 26.80 23.99 5.32
N ARG A 222 27.54 22.91 5.58
CA ARG A 222 27.54 21.72 4.70
C ARG A 222 26.21 20.96 4.74
N VAL A 223 25.59 20.84 5.91
CA VAL A 223 24.25 20.26 6.07
C VAL A 223 23.23 21.04 5.25
N PHE A 224 23.24 22.38 5.35
CA PHE A 224 22.35 23.23 4.55
C PHE A 224 22.53 23.00 3.04
N GLU A 225 23.77 22.94 2.56
CA GLU A 225 24.05 22.67 1.15
C GLU A 225 23.50 21.32 0.67
N LYS A 226 23.71 20.25 1.45
CA LYS A 226 23.25 18.90 1.10
C LYS A 226 21.72 18.77 1.17
N ILE A 227 21.07 19.36 2.16
CA ILE A 227 19.60 19.40 2.25
C ILE A 227 19.00 20.08 1.01
N VAL A 228 19.55 21.22 0.59
CA VAL A 228 19.09 21.93 -0.61
C VAL A 228 19.26 21.08 -1.87
N ILE A 229 20.28 20.23 -1.93
CA ILE A 229 20.46 19.27 -3.03
C ILE A 229 19.38 18.20 -2.99
N ILE A 230 19.07 17.60 -1.83
CA ILE A 230 18.00 16.60 -1.69
C ILE A 230 16.62 17.19 -2.03
N GLN A 231 16.29 18.37 -1.51
CA GLN A 231 15.02 19.04 -1.84
C GLN A 231 14.85 19.24 -3.36
N ARG A 232 15.93 19.60 -4.07
CA ARG A 232 15.91 19.70 -5.53
C ARG A 232 15.78 18.34 -6.19
N TYR A 233 16.42 17.31 -5.64
CA TYR A 233 16.32 15.95 -6.12
C TYR A 233 14.89 15.41 -5.98
N ILE A 234 14.23 15.53 -4.83
CA ILE A 234 12.83 15.07 -4.63
C ILE A 234 11.89 15.72 -5.66
N LYS A 235 12.04 17.03 -5.90
CA LYS A 235 11.25 17.75 -6.92
C LYS A 235 11.50 17.19 -8.32
N ARG A 236 12.75 16.89 -8.66
CA ARG A 236 13.11 16.29 -9.97
C ARG A 236 12.59 14.87 -10.08
N LEU A 237 12.73 14.07 -9.03
CA LEU A 237 12.28 12.69 -8.97
C LEU A 237 10.81 12.60 -9.37
N HIS A 238 9.91 13.35 -8.70
CA HIS A 238 8.48 13.31 -9.00
C HIS A 238 8.14 13.84 -10.41
N ILE A 239 8.84 14.86 -10.91
CA ILE A 239 8.61 15.36 -12.28
C ILE A 239 9.00 14.29 -13.30
N PHE A 240 10.21 13.73 -13.20
CA PHE A 240 10.68 12.72 -14.15
C PHE A 240 9.95 11.38 -14.00
N LEU A 241 9.46 11.05 -12.82
CA LEU A 241 8.63 9.88 -12.59
C LEU A 241 7.27 10.01 -13.29
N LYS A 242 6.66 11.20 -13.29
CA LYS A 242 5.46 11.50 -14.11
C LYS A 242 5.75 11.36 -15.61
N CYS A 243 6.88 11.88 -16.08
CA CYS A 243 7.28 11.70 -17.48
C CYS A 243 7.49 10.23 -17.86
N LEU A 244 8.05 9.43 -16.94
CA LEU A 244 8.22 7.99 -17.15
C LEU A 244 6.86 7.28 -17.15
N TYR A 245 5.96 7.64 -16.23
CA TYR A 245 4.61 7.08 -16.17
C TYR A 245 3.84 7.30 -17.47
N THR A 246 3.82 8.53 -18.02
CA THR A 246 3.15 8.82 -19.30
C THR A 246 3.71 8.03 -20.48
N LEU A 247 4.97 7.65 -20.40
CA LEU A 247 5.63 6.90 -21.45
C LEU A 247 5.33 5.39 -21.36
N VAL A 248 5.16 4.87 -20.14
CA VAL A 248 5.01 3.44 -19.82
C VAL A 248 3.55 2.99 -19.64
N SER A 249 2.64 3.86 -19.21
CA SER A 249 1.26 3.50 -18.83
C SER A 249 0.50 2.69 -19.88
N ASP A 250 0.74 3.01 -21.16
CA ASP A 250 0.00 2.44 -22.29
C ASP A 250 0.67 1.18 -22.86
N LEU A 251 1.82 0.77 -22.31
CA LEU A 251 2.57 -0.36 -22.85
C LEU A 251 1.88 -1.70 -22.53
N PRO A 252 1.81 -2.63 -23.51
CA PRO A 252 1.21 -3.93 -23.29
C PRO A 252 2.02 -4.73 -22.27
N GLY A 253 1.33 -5.36 -21.32
CA GLY A 253 1.95 -6.15 -20.25
C GLY A 253 2.54 -5.34 -19.10
N ALA A 254 2.57 -4.00 -19.18
CA ALA A 254 2.93 -3.07 -18.09
C ALA A 254 4.03 -3.58 -17.14
N PRO A 255 5.26 -3.82 -17.63
CA PRO A 255 6.29 -4.53 -16.86
C PRO A 255 6.83 -3.73 -15.65
N LEU A 256 6.65 -2.40 -15.65
CA LEU A 256 6.97 -1.51 -14.51
C LEU A 256 5.73 -1.16 -13.66
N GLY A 257 4.58 -1.73 -13.98
CA GLY A 257 3.31 -1.43 -13.33
C GLY A 257 2.36 -0.56 -14.15
N LYS A 258 1.07 -0.65 -13.84
CA LYS A 258 -0.01 0.12 -14.48
C LYS A 258 -0.29 1.44 -13.76
N ASN A 259 -0.07 1.46 -12.44
CA ASN A 259 -0.38 2.60 -11.61
C ASN A 259 0.89 3.39 -11.30
N TYR A 260 0.77 4.71 -11.13
CA TYR A 260 1.91 5.56 -10.77
C TYR A 260 2.62 5.10 -9.49
N ARG A 261 1.85 4.60 -8.50
CA ARG A 261 2.38 4.04 -7.24
C ARG A 261 3.37 2.88 -7.43
N GLU A 262 3.18 2.03 -8.44
CA GLU A 262 4.05 0.88 -8.70
C GLU A 262 5.39 1.37 -9.26
N ILE A 263 5.36 2.34 -10.18
CA ILE A 263 6.58 2.96 -10.72
C ILE A 263 7.33 3.69 -9.60
N TYR A 264 6.63 4.35 -8.67
CA TYR A 264 7.26 4.96 -7.49
C TYR A 264 7.98 3.92 -6.62
N ALA A 265 7.34 2.81 -6.29
CA ALA A 265 7.97 1.73 -5.52
C ALA A 265 9.26 1.24 -6.21
N HIS A 266 9.19 0.99 -7.52
CA HIS A 266 10.37 0.61 -8.31
C HIS A 266 11.47 1.68 -8.30
N ALA A 267 11.12 2.96 -8.42
CA ALA A 267 12.07 4.08 -8.42
C ALA A 267 12.83 4.22 -7.10
N VAL A 268 12.17 3.98 -5.97
CA VAL A 268 12.78 4.05 -4.64
C VAL A 268 13.60 2.79 -4.35
N HIS A 269 13.17 1.62 -4.82
CA HIS A 269 13.83 0.34 -4.58
C HIS A 269 15.17 0.19 -5.32
N LYS A 270 15.17 0.45 -6.64
CA LYS A 270 16.32 0.17 -7.53
C LYS A 270 16.45 1.26 -8.60
N PRO A 271 17.67 1.48 -9.14
CA PRO A 271 17.84 2.33 -10.30
C PRO A 271 17.07 1.74 -11.50
N ILE A 272 15.98 2.41 -11.90
CA ILE A 272 15.04 1.92 -12.92
C ILE A 272 15.74 1.57 -14.23
N VAL A 273 16.70 2.38 -14.67
CA VAL A 273 17.39 2.19 -15.96
C VAL A 273 18.18 0.88 -16.03
N LYS A 274 18.64 0.35 -14.89
CA LYS A 274 19.39 -0.91 -14.81
C LYS A 274 18.47 -2.13 -14.65
N SER A 275 17.16 -1.92 -14.52
CA SER A 275 16.19 -2.99 -14.29
C SER A 275 15.85 -3.73 -15.59
N ASN A 276 15.59 -5.04 -15.47
CA ASN A 276 15.19 -5.86 -16.62
C ASN A 276 13.79 -5.47 -17.12
N GLU A 277 12.95 -4.95 -16.23
CA GLU A 277 11.64 -4.41 -16.50
C GLU A 277 11.71 -3.19 -17.42
N TYR A 278 12.63 -2.26 -17.15
CA TYR A 278 12.85 -1.11 -18.02
C TYR A 278 13.43 -1.51 -19.39
N ALA A 279 14.32 -2.49 -19.45
CA ALA A 279 14.83 -3.00 -20.73
C ALA A 279 13.70 -3.57 -21.61
N LYS A 280 12.71 -4.25 -21.01
CA LYS A 280 11.49 -4.69 -21.72
C LYS A 280 10.64 -3.49 -22.16
N CYS A 281 10.48 -2.46 -21.32
CA CYS A 281 9.81 -1.22 -21.75
C CYS A 281 10.49 -0.60 -22.97
N LEU A 282 11.82 -0.48 -22.98
CA LEU A 282 12.57 0.05 -24.11
C LEU A 282 12.34 -0.75 -25.39
N GLN A 283 12.34 -2.08 -25.29
CA GLN A 283 12.01 -2.94 -26.44
C GLN A 283 10.60 -2.66 -26.95
N LEU A 284 9.60 -2.51 -26.08
CA LEU A 284 8.22 -2.19 -26.48
C LEU A 284 8.08 -0.77 -27.05
N LEU A 285 8.88 0.18 -26.55
CA LEU A 285 8.92 1.55 -27.05
C LEU A 285 9.54 1.64 -28.44
N ASN A 286 10.49 0.75 -28.76
CA ASN A 286 11.03 0.61 -30.11
C ASN A 286 9.98 0.15 -31.13
N PHE A 287 8.82 -0.37 -30.72
CA PHE A 287 7.73 -0.75 -31.64
C PHE A 287 6.62 0.31 -31.73
N GLN A 288 6.77 1.48 -31.11
CA GLN A 288 5.72 2.50 -31.10
C GLN A 288 5.64 3.25 -32.44
N SER A 289 4.39 3.54 -32.84
CA SER A 289 4.09 4.41 -33.98
C SER A 289 4.45 5.86 -33.70
N LYS A 290 4.65 6.63 -34.77
CA LYS A 290 5.04 8.04 -34.70
C LYS A 290 4.01 8.88 -33.95
N ASP A 291 2.73 8.72 -34.26
CA ASP A 291 1.65 9.49 -33.65
C ASP A 291 1.55 9.25 -32.14
N ASN A 292 1.69 7.98 -31.71
CA ASN A 292 1.68 7.61 -30.30
C ASN A 292 2.90 8.18 -29.55
N LEU A 293 4.09 8.12 -30.17
CA LEU A 293 5.29 8.71 -29.58
C LEU A 293 5.16 10.24 -29.49
N CYS A 294 4.62 10.89 -30.52
CA CYS A 294 4.40 12.34 -30.55
C CYS A 294 3.38 12.78 -29.48
N ALA A 295 2.24 12.07 -29.36
CA ALA A 295 1.26 12.32 -28.31
C ALA A 295 1.86 12.17 -26.90
N LYS A 296 2.68 11.13 -26.68
CA LYS A 296 3.42 10.94 -25.42
C LYS A 296 4.39 12.09 -25.16
N LEU A 297 5.17 12.52 -26.15
CA LEU A 297 6.09 13.65 -25.99
C LEU A 297 5.35 14.97 -25.73
N MET A 298 4.19 15.20 -26.35
CA MET A 298 3.32 16.35 -26.06
C MET A 298 2.83 16.30 -24.61
N SER A 299 2.38 15.14 -24.12
CA SER A 299 1.98 15.00 -22.71
C SER A 299 3.13 15.27 -21.73
N ILE A 300 4.35 14.83 -22.06
CA ILE A 300 5.56 15.10 -21.26
C ILE A 300 5.87 16.61 -21.28
N LYS A 301 5.74 17.25 -22.44
CA LYS A 301 5.93 18.70 -22.58
C LYS A 301 4.95 19.46 -21.69
N ASP A 302 3.67 19.08 -21.69
CA ASP A 302 2.64 19.73 -20.89
C ASP A 302 2.93 19.59 -19.39
N ILE A 303 3.28 18.39 -18.92
CA ILE A 303 3.67 18.13 -17.52
C ILE A 303 4.84 19.05 -17.11
N ILE A 304 5.87 19.14 -17.94
CA ILE A 304 7.05 19.95 -17.62
C ILE A 304 6.70 21.45 -17.65
N SER A 305 5.78 21.86 -18.53
CA SER A 305 5.36 23.25 -18.65
C SER A 305 4.70 23.79 -17.37
N GLU A 306 3.97 22.94 -16.64
CA GLU A 306 3.35 23.30 -15.36
C GLU A 306 4.39 23.62 -14.28
N TYR A 307 5.52 22.91 -14.27
CA TYR A 307 6.57 23.06 -13.26
C TYR A 307 7.67 24.07 -13.66
N ILE A 308 7.68 24.57 -14.90
CA ILE A 308 8.61 25.61 -15.32
C ILE A 308 8.12 26.97 -14.82
N ASN A 309 8.79 27.47 -13.77
CA ASN A 309 8.67 28.87 -13.38
C ASN A 309 9.17 29.78 -14.51
N ARG A 310 8.25 30.55 -15.11
CA ARG A 310 8.54 31.54 -16.18
C ARG A 310 9.71 32.49 -15.84
N LYS A 311 9.96 32.75 -14.55
CA LYS A 311 10.97 33.71 -14.05
C LYS A 311 12.43 33.21 -13.93
N THR A 312 12.73 31.90 -14.06
CA THR A 312 14.12 31.40 -13.86
C THR A 312 14.92 31.31 -15.16
N LYS A 313 16.13 31.88 -15.23
CA LYS A 313 16.81 32.12 -16.53
C LYS A 313 17.46 30.90 -17.19
N LYS A 314 17.96 29.91 -16.45
CA LYS A 314 18.47 28.62 -16.97
C LYS A 314 18.34 27.52 -15.92
N THR A 315 17.63 26.45 -16.22
CA THR A 315 17.60 25.23 -15.40
C THR A 315 17.73 24.04 -16.34
N GLN A 316 18.37 22.95 -15.88
CA GLN A 316 18.50 21.70 -16.64
C GLN A 316 17.13 21.17 -17.15
N LEU A 317 16.04 21.52 -16.44
CA LEU A 317 14.66 21.26 -16.84
C LEU A 317 14.21 22.07 -18.08
N LYS A 318 14.65 23.33 -18.22
CA LYS A 318 14.40 24.15 -19.42
C LYS A 318 15.16 23.65 -20.64
N ASP A 319 16.39 23.20 -20.46
CA ASP A 319 17.19 22.62 -21.56
C ASP A 319 16.55 21.31 -22.06
N PHE A 320 16.07 20.47 -21.12
CA PHE A 320 15.31 19.27 -21.43
C PHE A 320 13.98 19.59 -22.14
N PHE A 321 13.24 20.60 -21.68
CA PHE A 321 12.01 21.08 -22.32
C PHE A 321 12.23 21.57 -23.76
N ASN A 322 13.27 22.37 -23.99
CA ASN A 322 13.59 22.90 -25.32
C ASN A 322 13.96 21.77 -26.28
N LYS A 323 14.70 20.76 -25.82
CA LYS A 323 15.04 19.59 -26.63
C LYS A 323 13.83 18.71 -26.94
N ILE A 324 12.92 18.51 -25.98
CA ILE A 324 11.65 17.82 -26.26
C ILE A 324 10.83 18.60 -27.31
N CYS A 325 10.77 19.93 -27.21
CA CYS A 325 10.10 20.74 -28.24
C CYS A 325 10.77 20.55 -29.61
N GLY A 326 12.10 20.56 -29.66
CA GLY A 326 12.85 20.27 -30.89
C GLY A 326 12.57 18.87 -31.46
N PHE A 327 12.43 17.84 -30.62
CA PHE A 327 12.05 16.50 -31.07
C PHE A 327 10.61 16.44 -31.59
N ILE A 328 9.66 17.15 -30.97
CA ILE A 328 8.29 17.27 -31.46
C ILE A 328 8.28 17.97 -32.83
N ASP A 329 9.04 19.06 -32.98
CA ASP A 329 9.16 19.79 -34.25
C ASP A 329 9.82 18.92 -35.34
N LEU A 330 10.82 18.11 -34.99
CA LEU A 330 11.44 17.14 -35.90
C LEU A 330 10.46 16.04 -36.33
N LEU A 331 9.63 15.54 -35.41
CA LEU A 331 8.61 14.55 -35.74
C LEU A 331 7.53 15.17 -36.64
N ASN A 332 7.08 16.39 -36.37
CA ASN A 332 6.08 17.06 -37.20
C ASN A 332 6.64 17.45 -38.59
N THR A 333 7.92 17.83 -38.69
CA THR A 333 8.52 18.15 -39.99
C THR A 333 8.68 16.92 -40.89
N LEU A 334 8.84 15.72 -40.31
CA LEU A 334 8.74 14.47 -41.08
C LEU A 334 7.36 14.27 -41.75
N ASP A 335 6.26 14.82 -41.19
CA ASP A 335 4.93 14.78 -41.85
C ASP A 335 4.83 15.81 -42.97
N SER A 336 5.52 16.96 -42.84
CA SER A 336 5.52 18.00 -43.87
C SER A 336 6.34 17.64 -45.11
N LEU A 337 7.26 16.67 -44.99
CA LEU A 337 8.08 16.14 -46.09
C LEU A 337 7.49 14.88 -46.74
N SER A 338 6.39 14.35 -46.20
CA SER A 338 5.68 13.17 -46.71
C SER A 338 4.46 13.42 -47.62
N PRO A 339 4.30 14.56 -48.34
CA PRO A 339 3.44 14.57 -49.53
C PRO A 339 4.12 13.98 -50.77
N GLU A 340 5.46 14.03 -50.84
CA GLU A 340 6.21 13.70 -52.07
C GLU A 340 6.72 12.24 -52.10
N ALA A 341 6.75 11.55 -50.96
CA ALA A 341 7.12 10.13 -50.88
C ALA A 341 5.93 9.17 -51.06
N ASN A 342 4.69 9.66 -51.04
CA ASN A 342 3.50 8.81 -51.24
C ASN A 342 3.32 8.39 -52.71
N GLU A 343 3.92 9.09 -53.68
CA GLU A 343 3.86 8.69 -55.09
C GLU A 343 4.82 7.52 -55.45
N GLU A 344 5.83 7.25 -54.61
CA GLU A 344 6.70 6.08 -54.78
C GLU A 344 6.24 4.85 -54.00
N ILE A 345 5.40 5.03 -52.97
CA ILE A 345 4.82 3.93 -52.18
C ILE A 345 3.62 3.29 -52.91
N GLU A 346 2.83 4.06 -53.66
CA GLU A 346 1.74 3.49 -54.49
C GLU A 346 2.21 2.64 -55.69
N LYS A 347 3.53 2.65 -56.01
CA LYS A 347 4.10 1.75 -57.03
C LYS A 347 4.76 0.49 -56.47
N MET A 348 4.83 0.34 -55.15
CA MET A 348 5.33 -0.87 -54.46
C MET A 348 4.25 -1.61 -53.64
N GLU A 349 2.98 -1.22 -53.78
CA GLU A 349 1.84 -2.02 -53.34
C GLU A 349 1.17 -2.70 -54.55
N CYS A 350 1.86 -3.63 -55.20
CA CYS A 350 1.26 -4.73 -55.99
C CYS A 350 2.33 -5.75 -56.40
N ASP A 351 2.86 -6.50 -55.44
CA ASP A 351 3.31 -7.88 -55.68
C ASP A 351 2.78 -8.78 -54.55
N ASN A 352 1.46 -8.72 -54.34
CA ASN A 352 0.71 -9.65 -53.48
C ASN A 352 0.48 -11.01 -54.15
N THR A 353 1.19 -11.36 -55.23
CA THR A 353 0.96 -12.58 -56.01
C THR A 353 1.70 -13.81 -55.48
N GLU A 354 2.56 -13.69 -54.48
CA GLU A 354 3.30 -14.83 -53.89
C GLU A 354 2.97 -15.15 -52.43
N MET A 355 2.02 -14.46 -51.79
CA MET A 355 1.57 -14.82 -50.43
C MET A 355 0.50 -15.93 -50.40
N ASP A 356 -0.21 -16.15 -51.51
CA ASP A 356 -1.26 -17.18 -51.61
C ASP A 356 -0.75 -18.58 -51.99
N LYS A 357 0.58 -18.79 -52.11
CA LYS A 357 1.17 -20.07 -52.55
C LYS A 357 2.04 -20.79 -51.51
N VAL A 358 1.87 -20.52 -50.21
CA VAL A 358 2.56 -21.29 -49.16
C VAL A 358 1.56 -21.89 -48.19
N ALA A 359 0.99 -23.04 -48.58
CA ALA A 359 0.11 -23.84 -47.74
C ALA A 359 0.85 -24.58 -46.60
N ASP A 360 2.19 -24.54 -46.56
CA ASP A 360 2.99 -25.40 -45.70
C ASP A 360 3.86 -24.63 -44.70
N ARG A 361 3.73 -24.98 -43.41
CA ARG A 361 4.38 -24.32 -42.26
C ARG A 361 5.91 -24.32 -42.34
N ARG A 362 6.50 -25.22 -43.13
CA ARG A 362 7.94 -25.28 -43.41
C ARG A 362 8.38 -24.25 -44.44
N GLY A 363 7.55 -23.98 -45.45
CA GLY A 363 7.79 -22.92 -46.44
C GLY A 363 7.80 -21.53 -45.80
N PHE A 364 6.88 -21.29 -44.86
CA PHE A 364 6.84 -20.06 -44.07
C PHE A 364 8.05 -19.91 -43.13
N LYS A 365 8.54 -21.03 -42.57
CA LYS A 365 9.75 -21.04 -41.75
C LYS A 365 10.99 -20.74 -42.58
N SER A 366 11.09 -21.26 -43.80
CA SER A 366 12.20 -20.94 -44.71
C SER A 366 12.19 -19.50 -45.21
N THR A 367 11.01 -18.91 -45.48
CA THR A 367 10.89 -17.49 -45.89
C THR A 367 11.21 -16.52 -44.74
N LEU A 368 10.85 -16.88 -43.51
CA LEU A 368 11.29 -16.15 -42.31
C LEU A 368 12.80 -16.29 -42.07
N PHE A 369 13.36 -17.47 -42.33
CA PHE A 369 14.79 -17.72 -42.19
C PHE A 369 15.60 -16.93 -43.22
N SER A 370 15.14 -16.84 -44.46
CA SER A 370 15.77 -16.01 -45.49
C SER A 370 15.64 -14.51 -45.21
N ARG A 371 14.52 -14.04 -44.63
CA ARG A 371 14.37 -12.65 -44.16
C ARG A 371 15.23 -12.33 -42.92
N SER A 372 15.51 -13.31 -42.05
CA SER A 372 16.41 -13.12 -40.90
C SER A 372 17.91 -13.05 -41.28
N GLN A 373 18.27 -13.56 -42.46
CA GLN A 373 19.64 -13.54 -42.99
C GLN A 373 19.93 -12.33 -43.88
N GLN A 374 18.90 -11.63 -44.37
CA GLN A 374 19.09 -10.31 -44.97
C GLN A 374 19.50 -9.33 -43.86
N LYS A 375 20.63 -8.63 -44.06
CA LYS A 375 21.07 -7.57 -43.16
C LYS A 375 19.91 -6.61 -42.92
N ALA A 376 19.75 -6.18 -41.66
CA ALA A 376 18.76 -5.20 -41.24
C ALA A 376 18.60 -4.12 -42.32
N GLU A 377 17.37 -3.94 -42.79
CA GLU A 377 17.02 -2.82 -43.67
C GLU A 377 17.60 -1.53 -43.07
N PRO A 378 18.10 -0.59 -43.89
CA PRO A 378 18.61 0.66 -43.35
C PRO A 378 17.52 1.30 -42.51
N LEU A 379 17.82 1.56 -41.24
CA LEU A 379 16.90 2.16 -40.27
C LEU A 379 16.15 3.30 -40.93
N ASN A 380 14.82 3.22 -40.89
CA ASN A 380 13.98 4.26 -41.47
C ASN A 380 14.33 5.61 -40.81
N LYS A 381 14.18 6.75 -41.50
CA LYS A 381 14.54 8.08 -40.92
C LYS A 381 13.86 8.32 -39.57
N TYR A 382 12.63 7.81 -39.40
CA TYR A 382 11.89 7.82 -38.14
C TYR A 382 12.51 6.92 -37.05
N GLU A 383 13.05 5.76 -37.42
CA GLU A 383 13.64 4.82 -36.46
C GLU A 383 14.93 5.36 -35.84
N LEU A 384 15.76 6.04 -36.64
CA LEU A 384 16.94 6.76 -36.16
C LEU A 384 16.55 7.86 -35.16
N ILE A 385 15.55 8.68 -35.49
CA ILE A 385 15.06 9.74 -34.59
C ILE A 385 14.44 9.14 -33.32
N ARG A 386 13.72 8.02 -33.43
CA ARG A 386 13.15 7.31 -32.27
C ARG A 386 14.26 6.80 -31.34
N GLU A 387 15.31 6.20 -31.87
CA GLU A 387 16.47 5.75 -31.08
C GLU A 387 17.17 6.93 -30.40
N GLU A 388 17.36 8.05 -31.11
CA GLU A 388 17.91 9.27 -30.53
C GLU A 388 17.05 9.83 -29.38
N ILE A 389 15.72 9.86 -29.56
CA ILE A 389 14.76 10.30 -28.54
C ILE A 389 14.85 9.37 -27.32
N LEU A 390 14.76 8.06 -27.53
CA LEU A 390 14.77 7.08 -26.43
C LEU A 390 16.11 7.06 -25.70
N TYR A 391 17.22 7.21 -26.41
CA TYR A 391 18.55 7.36 -25.81
C TYR A 391 18.64 8.63 -24.98
N TYR A 392 18.15 9.76 -25.52
CA TYR A 392 18.13 11.02 -24.81
C TYR A 392 17.28 10.96 -23.53
N LEU A 393 16.07 10.39 -23.61
CA LEU A 393 15.19 10.18 -22.47
C LEU A 393 15.82 9.25 -21.44
N THR A 394 16.40 8.12 -21.86
CA THR A 394 17.06 7.17 -20.97
C THR A 394 18.22 7.80 -20.21
N LYS A 395 19.06 8.59 -20.89
CA LYS A 395 20.16 9.32 -20.26
C LYS A 395 19.65 10.32 -19.21
N HIS A 396 18.54 10.99 -19.47
CA HIS A 396 17.95 11.91 -18.51
C HIS A 396 17.28 11.18 -17.34
N PHE A 397 16.62 10.06 -17.58
CA PHE A 397 16.09 9.21 -16.52
C PHE A 397 17.21 8.64 -15.64
N GLU A 398 18.35 8.24 -16.21
CA GLU A 398 19.51 7.77 -15.42
C GLU A 398 20.10 8.87 -14.53
N MET A 399 20.11 10.11 -15.01
CA MET A 399 20.62 11.26 -14.25
C MET A 399 19.69 11.70 -13.11
N PHE A 400 18.37 11.54 -13.26
CA PHE A 400 17.39 12.12 -12.33
C PHE A 400 16.61 11.09 -11.50
N LEU A 401 16.44 9.86 -11.99
CA LEU A 401 15.80 8.74 -11.27
C LEU A 401 16.89 7.86 -10.61
N VAL A 402 17.73 8.51 -9.81
CA VAL A 402 18.72 7.82 -8.96
C VAL A 402 18.02 7.34 -7.68
N GLN A 403 18.48 6.25 -7.08
CA GLN A 403 17.94 5.76 -5.81
C GLN A 403 18.15 6.78 -4.67
N PRO A 404 17.16 7.03 -3.80
CA PRO A 404 17.30 8.01 -2.71
C PRO A 404 18.45 7.70 -1.74
N SER A 405 18.70 6.42 -1.45
CA SER A 405 19.69 5.95 -0.48
C SER A 405 21.14 6.32 -0.80
N THR A 406 21.44 6.72 -2.05
CA THR A 406 22.79 7.15 -2.44
C THR A 406 23.09 8.59 -2.04
N MET A 407 22.07 9.36 -1.64
CA MET A 407 22.21 10.78 -1.30
C MET A 407 22.53 10.95 0.18
N PRO A 408 23.41 11.89 0.56
CA PRO A 408 23.70 12.15 1.96
C PRO A 408 22.51 12.82 2.65
N PHE A 409 22.14 12.36 3.84
CA PHE A 409 20.99 12.81 4.65
C PHE A 409 19.59 12.51 4.06
N TYR A 410 19.48 11.49 3.21
CA TYR A 410 18.18 11.12 2.64
C TYR A 410 17.18 10.66 3.71
N GLU A 411 17.66 10.10 4.82
CA GLU A 411 16.87 9.61 5.95
C GLU A 411 16.03 10.72 6.58
N ILE A 412 16.42 12.00 6.43
CA ILE A 412 15.63 13.13 6.94
C ILE A 412 14.28 13.25 6.22
N PHE A 413 14.24 12.88 4.94
CA PHE A 413 13.07 13.03 4.09
C PHE A 413 12.35 11.70 3.83
N PHE A 414 13.08 10.58 3.83
CA PHE A 414 12.55 9.25 3.53
C PHE A 414 12.49 8.38 4.78
N PHE A 415 11.30 7.90 5.13
CA PHE A 415 11.08 6.98 6.24
C PHE A 415 11.03 5.52 5.76
N ASP A 416 12.00 4.68 6.14
CA ASP A 416 12.12 3.28 5.67
C ASP A 416 12.22 2.24 6.81
N ASP A 417 11.85 2.58 8.04
CA ASP A 417 11.91 1.61 9.15
C ASP A 417 10.73 0.61 9.08
N ILE A 418 11.05 -0.65 8.76
CA ILE A 418 10.06 -1.73 8.68
C ILE A 418 9.52 -2.17 10.05
N SER A 419 10.16 -1.75 11.15
CA SER A 419 9.72 -2.08 12.52
C SER A 419 8.28 -1.62 12.79
N ILE A 420 7.82 -0.60 12.07
CA ILE A 420 6.45 -0.09 12.05
C ILE A 420 5.41 -1.20 11.77
N LYS A 421 5.79 -2.25 11.03
CA LYS A 421 4.91 -3.39 10.71
C LYS A 421 4.34 -4.04 11.96
N SER A 422 5.17 -4.24 12.98
CA SER A 422 4.75 -4.86 14.24
C SER A 422 3.80 -3.99 15.06
N LYS A 423 3.83 -2.67 14.85
CA LYS A 423 3.01 -1.68 15.55
C LYS A 423 1.66 -1.49 14.87
N ILE A 424 1.62 -1.59 13.54
CA ILE A 424 0.38 -1.49 12.74
C ILE A 424 -0.36 -2.83 12.69
N ILE A 425 0.36 -3.92 12.38
CA ILE A 425 -0.22 -5.26 12.26
C ILE A 425 -0.01 -6.02 13.57
N GLY A 426 -1.10 -6.19 14.33
CA GLY A 426 -1.10 -6.98 15.56
C GLY A 426 -0.90 -8.47 15.30
N MET A 427 0.34 -8.96 15.41
CA MET A 427 0.69 -10.38 15.26
C MET A 427 0.63 -11.16 16.59
N HIS A 428 -0.47 -11.05 17.33
CA HIS A 428 -0.60 -11.59 18.70
C HIS A 428 -0.37 -13.11 18.78
N ARG A 429 -0.94 -13.89 17.86
CA ARG A 429 -0.77 -15.35 17.85
C ARG A 429 0.70 -15.75 17.71
N SER A 430 1.44 -15.10 16.82
CA SER A 430 2.85 -15.40 16.62
C SER A 430 3.68 -15.02 17.85
N ALA A 431 3.37 -13.89 18.50
CA ALA A 431 4.07 -13.46 19.71
C ALA A 431 3.84 -14.43 20.87
N ILE A 432 2.58 -14.83 21.12
CA ILE A 432 2.23 -15.80 22.17
C ILE A 432 2.89 -17.15 21.86
N HIS A 433 2.82 -17.59 20.61
CA HIS A 433 3.44 -18.84 20.17
C HIS A 433 4.95 -18.85 20.41
N ASN A 434 5.66 -17.78 20.01
CA ASN A 434 7.10 -17.66 20.21
C ASN A 434 7.46 -17.58 21.70
N ALA A 435 6.69 -16.85 22.51
CA ALA A 435 6.92 -16.73 23.95
C ALA A 435 6.75 -18.06 24.69
N LEU A 436 5.76 -18.86 24.31
CA LEU A 436 5.52 -20.18 24.91
C LEU A 436 6.53 -21.24 24.43
N ASN A 437 7.04 -21.12 23.19
CA ASN A 437 8.03 -22.05 22.64
C ASN A 437 9.48 -21.75 23.04
N ASP A 438 9.85 -20.48 23.07
CA ASP A 438 11.20 -20.03 23.42
C ASP A 438 11.14 -18.84 24.38
N PRO A 439 10.98 -19.10 25.70
CA PRO A 439 10.89 -18.04 26.70
C PRO A 439 12.20 -17.24 26.83
N ASN A 440 13.33 -17.77 26.36
CA ASN A 440 14.62 -17.10 26.45
C ASN A 440 14.67 -15.82 25.61
N GLN A 441 13.95 -15.77 24.48
CA GLN A 441 13.89 -14.56 23.63
C GLN A 441 13.37 -13.33 24.39
N TYR A 442 12.52 -13.56 25.40
CA TYR A 442 11.90 -12.50 26.19
C TYR A 442 12.54 -12.34 27.57
N LEU A 443 12.86 -13.44 28.25
CA LEU A 443 13.42 -13.42 29.60
C LEU A 443 14.94 -13.22 29.64
N GLN A 444 15.64 -13.46 28.52
CA GLN A 444 17.10 -13.35 28.38
C GLN A 444 17.86 -14.05 29.52
N CYS A 445 17.45 -15.28 29.84
CA CYS A 445 17.95 -16.02 31.00
C CYS A 445 18.95 -17.11 30.59
N ASN A 446 19.97 -17.30 31.41
CA ASN A 446 21.03 -18.28 31.12
C ASN A 446 20.54 -19.74 31.22
N CYS A 447 19.42 -20.01 31.90
CA CYS A 447 18.95 -21.36 32.20
C CYS A 447 18.03 -21.96 31.12
N CYS A 448 17.38 -21.13 30.29
CA CYS A 448 16.39 -21.58 29.31
C CYS A 448 16.87 -21.50 27.86
N GLU A 449 18.17 -21.32 27.61
CA GLU A 449 18.71 -21.28 26.25
C GLU A 449 18.54 -22.62 25.54
N ILE A 450 17.98 -22.65 24.33
CA ILE A 450 17.64 -23.89 23.61
C ILE A 450 18.26 -23.86 22.22
N SER A 451 18.89 -24.97 21.80
CA SER A 451 19.41 -25.11 20.43
C SER A 451 18.33 -25.44 19.39
N ASN A 452 17.29 -26.19 19.79
CA ASN A 452 16.17 -26.62 18.93
C ASN A 452 14.83 -26.38 19.62
N CYS A 453 13.83 -25.89 18.89
CA CYS A 453 12.50 -25.55 19.41
C CYS A 453 11.73 -26.73 20.05
N GLN A 454 12.09 -27.98 19.73
CA GLN A 454 11.45 -29.19 20.27
C GLN A 454 12.00 -29.64 21.64
N ILE A 455 13.13 -29.10 22.08
CA ILE A 455 13.70 -29.49 23.37
C ILE A 455 12.90 -28.83 24.50
N ILE A 456 12.54 -29.62 25.50
CA ILE A 456 11.89 -29.20 26.74
C ILE A 456 12.91 -29.29 27.88
N LYS A 457 13.11 -28.20 28.62
CA LYS A 457 13.98 -28.17 29.81
C LYS A 457 13.14 -27.96 31.06
N ALA A 458 13.51 -28.62 32.15
CA ALA A 458 12.88 -28.47 33.47
C ALA A 458 12.96 -27.03 34.02
N THR A 459 13.94 -26.25 33.56
CA THR A 459 14.16 -24.85 33.98
C THR A 459 13.18 -23.86 33.35
N MET A 460 12.38 -24.28 32.37
CA MET A 460 11.40 -23.43 31.70
C MET A 460 10.20 -23.14 32.62
N PRO A 461 9.47 -22.03 32.38
CA PRO A 461 8.20 -21.79 33.05
C PRO A 461 7.18 -22.91 32.79
N ASP A 462 6.33 -23.21 33.79
CA ASP A 462 5.39 -24.34 33.75
C ASP A 462 4.43 -24.27 32.56
N ILE A 463 3.94 -23.07 32.23
CA ILE A 463 3.06 -22.86 31.07
C ILE A 463 3.77 -23.20 29.75
N CYS A 464 5.07 -22.93 29.62
CA CYS A 464 5.85 -23.29 28.43
C CYS A 464 6.05 -24.80 28.34
N ILE A 465 6.30 -25.49 29.47
CA ILE A 465 6.42 -26.96 29.51
C ILE A 465 5.09 -27.61 29.14
N ALA A 466 4.00 -27.18 29.78
CA ALA A 466 2.66 -27.66 29.48
C ALA A 466 2.30 -27.40 28.02
N TYR A 467 2.64 -26.23 27.48
CA TYR A 467 2.45 -25.90 26.08
C TYR A 467 3.26 -26.81 25.14
N LYS A 468 4.54 -27.09 25.39
CA LYS A 468 5.28 -27.99 24.50
C LYS A 468 4.70 -29.41 24.50
N LEU A 469 4.32 -29.92 25.66
CA LEU A 469 3.63 -31.21 25.79
C LEU A 469 2.27 -31.23 25.07
N HIS A 470 1.50 -30.13 25.12
CA HIS A 470 0.22 -30.05 24.41
C HIS A 470 0.40 -30.11 22.89
N LEU A 471 1.54 -29.64 22.35
CA LEU A 471 1.84 -29.66 20.92
C LEU A 471 2.10 -31.08 20.41
N GLU A 472 2.74 -31.92 21.23
CA GLU A 472 3.01 -33.34 20.95
C GLU A 472 1.74 -34.21 21.03
N CYS A 473 0.77 -33.77 21.82
CA CYS A 473 -0.51 -34.46 21.95
C CYS A 473 -1.42 -34.27 20.73
N GLY A 474 -2.28 -35.28 20.51
CA GLY A 474 -3.33 -35.23 19.49
C GLY A 474 -4.48 -34.27 19.84
N LYS A 475 -5.56 -34.34 19.05
CA LYS A 475 -6.73 -33.45 19.20
C LYS A 475 -7.42 -33.55 20.58
N MET A 476 -7.42 -34.74 21.16
CA MET A 476 -8.00 -35.02 22.48
C MET A 476 -6.86 -35.40 23.42
N ILE A 477 -6.71 -34.66 24.51
CA ILE A 477 -5.63 -34.82 25.48
C ILE A 477 -6.24 -35.37 26.76
N ASN A 478 -5.72 -36.51 27.24
CA ASN A 478 -6.06 -37.05 28.55
C ASN A 478 -5.32 -36.24 29.62
N LEU A 479 -6.05 -35.68 30.59
CA LEU A 479 -5.46 -34.83 31.63
C LEU A 479 -4.50 -35.59 32.54
N TYR A 480 -4.75 -36.88 32.79
CA TYR A 480 -3.89 -37.68 33.64
C TYR A 480 -2.53 -37.95 32.97
N ASP A 481 -2.54 -38.40 31.71
CA ASP A 481 -1.31 -38.67 30.96
C ASP A 481 -0.47 -37.40 30.76
N TRP A 482 -1.14 -36.26 30.55
CA TRP A 482 -0.47 -34.98 30.42
C TRP A 482 0.16 -34.50 31.74
N LEU A 483 -0.52 -34.73 32.87
CA LEU A 483 0.03 -34.45 34.20
C LEU A 483 1.26 -35.33 34.47
N GLN A 484 1.20 -36.63 34.15
CA GLN A 484 2.36 -37.52 34.34
C GLN A 484 3.56 -37.10 33.48
N ALA A 485 3.33 -36.71 32.22
CA ALA A 485 4.38 -36.19 31.34
C ALA A 485 4.99 -34.88 31.88
N PHE A 486 4.17 -34.00 32.47
CA PHE A 486 4.64 -32.77 33.10
C PHE A 486 5.53 -33.06 34.33
N LEU A 487 5.09 -33.97 35.21
CA LEU A 487 5.87 -34.37 36.40
C LEU A 487 7.22 -34.98 36.02
N TYR A 488 7.26 -35.84 34.99
CA TYR A 488 8.50 -36.46 34.51
C TYR A 488 9.57 -35.43 34.10
N ILE A 489 9.15 -34.25 33.61
CA ILE A 489 10.06 -33.19 33.19
C ILE A 489 10.49 -32.31 34.36
N VAL A 490 9.57 -31.95 35.24
CA VAL A 490 9.82 -30.98 36.32
C VAL A 490 10.55 -31.63 37.51
N ASP A 491 10.22 -32.88 37.83
CA ASP A 491 10.88 -33.62 38.91
C ASP A 491 11.37 -35.00 38.44
N PRO A 492 12.56 -35.07 37.80
CA PRO A 492 13.11 -36.33 37.31
C PRO A 492 13.57 -37.26 38.45
N LYS A 493 13.66 -36.81 39.71
CA LYS A 493 14.19 -37.61 40.83
C LYS A 493 13.20 -38.66 41.33
N ASP A 494 11.91 -38.49 41.04
CA ASP A 494 10.85 -39.45 41.39
C ASP A 494 10.67 -40.57 40.34
N SER A 495 11.48 -40.58 39.28
CA SER A 495 11.32 -41.48 38.12
C SER A 495 11.98 -42.87 38.26
N ASP A 496 12.98 -43.03 39.13
CA ASP A 496 13.69 -44.32 39.30
C ASP A 496 12.91 -45.36 40.12
N ASP A 497 11.79 -44.97 40.75
CA ASP A 497 10.94 -45.82 41.60
C ASP A 497 9.54 -46.07 40.98
N LEU A 498 9.41 -46.07 39.65
CA LEU A 498 8.11 -46.13 38.95
C LEU A 498 7.57 -47.55 38.68
N ASP A 499 8.36 -48.61 38.89
CA ASP A 499 7.94 -49.98 38.52
C ASP A 499 7.02 -50.65 39.56
N ASP A 500 6.85 -50.13 40.77
CA ASP A 500 6.05 -50.77 41.82
C ASP A 500 5.17 -49.79 42.62
N LYS A 501 4.03 -49.36 42.04
CA LYS A 501 2.68 -49.19 42.68
C LYS A 501 1.78 -48.19 41.94
N PRO A 502 0.48 -48.47 41.76
CA PRO A 502 -0.47 -47.65 40.97
C PRO A 502 -1.04 -46.42 41.70
N SER A 503 -0.41 -45.95 42.79
CA SER A 503 -0.96 -44.85 43.60
C SER A 503 0.14 -44.12 44.38
N LYS A 504 1.02 -43.40 43.69
CA LYS A 504 1.84 -42.37 44.34
C LYS A 504 0.99 -41.12 44.51
N VAL A 505 0.99 -40.57 45.73
CA VAL A 505 0.39 -39.26 46.02
C VAL A 505 1.23 -38.23 45.29
N VAL A 506 0.67 -37.63 44.24
CA VAL A 506 1.30 -36.50 43.55
C VAL A 506 1.47 -35.38 44.57
N ASP A 507 2.64 -34.74 44.59
CA ASP A 507 2.85 -33.57 45.44
C ASP A 507 1.75 -32.53 45.14
N PRO A 508 0.93 -32.13 46.14
CA PRO A 508 -0.16 -31.18 45.93
C PRO A 508 0.32 -29.86 45.31
N GLU A 509 1.57 -29.45 45.54
CA GLU A 509 2.13 -28.24 44.94
C GLU A 509 2.35 -28.40 43.42
N LEU A 510 2.95 -29.52 42.99
CA LEU A 510 3.16 -29.80 41.57
C LEU A 510 1.83 -30.00 40.83
N GLN A 511 0.85 -30.63 41.48
CA GLN A 511 -0.50 -30.74 40.95
C GLN A 511 -1.14 -29.36 40.78
N ALA A 512 -1.01 -28.47 41.78
CA ALA A 512 -1.54 -27.10 41.70
C ALA A 512 -0.89 -26.31 40.54
N ARG A 513 0.44 -26.39 40.40
CA ARG A 513 1.20 -25.75 39.30
C ARG A 513 0.75 -26.23 37.93
N PHE A 514 0.58 -27.55 37.75
CA PHE A 514 0.03 -28.11 36.52
C PHE A 514 -1.39 -27.60 36.26
N THR A 515 -2.28 -27.64 37.25
CA THR A 515 -3.66 -27.16 37.07
C THR A 515 -3.72 -25.67 36.71
N GLN A 516 -2.80 -24.85 37.24
CA GLN A 516 -2.66 -23.45 36.88
C GLN A 516 -2.22 -23.31 35.41
N ALA A 517 -1.17 -24.01 34.98
CA ALA A 517 -0.70 -23.98 33.60
C ALA A 517 -1.80 -24.41 32.60
N VAL A 518 -2.58 -25.44 32.94
CA VAL A 518 -3.74 -25.88 32.16
C VAL A 518 -4.83 -24.81 32.13
N ALA A 519 -5.14 -24.18 33.26
CA ALA A 519 -6.12 -23.10 33.32
C ALA A 519 -5.70 -21.87 32.50
N GLU A 520 -4.41 -21.52 32.51
CA GLU A 520 -3.85 -20.44 31.68
C GLU A 520 -3.92 -20.78 30.19
N LEU A 521 -3.64 -22.03 29.79
CA LEU A 521 -3.80 -22.50 28.41
C LEU A 521 -5.27 -22.53 27.96
N GLU A 522 -6.21 -22.84 28.86
CA GLU A 522 -7.64 -22.73 28.61
C GLU A 522 -8.06 -21.26 28.45
N TYR A 523 -7.56 -20.36 29.31
CA TYR A 523 -7.80 -18.92 29.23
C TYR A 523 -7.30 -18.30 27.92
N LEU A 524 -6.10 -18.70 27.47
CA LEU A 524 -5.53 -18.28 26.19
C LEU A 524 -6.25 -18.90 24.97
N GLY A 525 -7.14 -19.87 25.19
CA GLY A 525 -7.93 -20.51 24.13
C GLY A 525 -7.17 -21.57 23.34
N PHE A 526 -6.06 -22.11 23.85
CA PHE A 526 -5.36 -23.24 23.23
C PHE A 526 -6.11 -24.56 23.42
N ILE A 527 -6.78 -24.70 24.57
CA ILE A 527 -7.55 -25.89 24.93
C ILE A 527 -8.94 -25.51 25.43
N LYS A 528 -9.85 -26.49 25.42
CA LYS A 528 -11.21 -26.37 25.96
C LYS A 528 -11.61 -27.66 26.64
N LYS A 529 -12.37 -27.56 27.74
CA LYS A 529 -12.97 -28.74 28.40
C LYS A 529 -13.82 -29.54 27.43
N SER A 530 -13.55 -30.84 27.32
CA SER A 530 -14.36 -31.72 26.47
C SER A 530 -15.71 -32.00 27.12
N LYS A 531 -16.77 -31.93 26.31
CA LYS A 531 -18.11 -32.44 26.71
C LYS A 531 -18.31 -33.92 26.34
N ARG A 532 -17.39 -34.51 25.58
CA ARG A 532 -17.55 -35.85 24.97
C ARG A 532 -16.95 -36.96 25.82
N LYS A 533 -15.82 -36.70 26.47
CA LYS A 533 -15.13 -37.64 27.37
C LYS A 533 -14.82 -36.93 28.68
N ALA A 534 -15.11 -37.60 29.79
CA ALA A 534 -14.65 -37.16 31.11
C ALA A 534 -13.11 -37.15 31.13
N ASP A 535 -12.53 -36.23 31.91
CA ASP A 535 -11.08 -36.11 32.14
C ASP A 535 -10.23 -35.83 30.89
N HIS A 536 -10.84 -35.33 29.83
CA HIS A 536 -10.16 -34.92 28.60
C HIS A 536 -10.36 -33.45 28.29
N VAL A 537 -9.34 -32.84 27.69
CA VAL A 537 -9.41 -31.52 27.07
C VAL A 537 -9.26 -31.65 25.55
N GLU A 538 -9.98 -30.80 24.82
CA GLU A 538 -9.90 -30.70 23.36
C GLU A 538 -8.98 -29.55 22.97
N ARG A 539 -8.01 -29.83 22.11
CA ARG A 539 -7.11 -28.82 21.54
C ARG A 539 -7.84 -28.03 20.46
N LEU A 540 -7.75 -26.70 20.54
CA LEU A 540 -8.43 -25.78 19.62
C LEU A 540 -7.53 -25.26 18.49
N THR A 541 -6.20 -25.34 18.65
CA THR A 541 -5.22 -24.84 17.69
C THR A 541 -4.51 -25.98 16.95
N TRP A 542 -4.27 -25.80 15.65
CA TRP A 542 -3.46 -26.70 14.83
C TRP A 542 -2.13 -26.05 14.48
N GLY A 543 -1.07 -26.86 14.47
CA GLY A 543 0.29 -26.43 14.15
C GLY A 543 0.96 -25.68 15.30
N GLY A 544 2.15 -26.15 15.67
CA GLY A 544 3.17 -25.26 16.22
C GLY A 544 3.70 -24.42 15.07
#